data_AF-A0A229SLY4-F1
#
_entry.id   AF-A0A229SLY4-F1
#
_cell.length_a   1.000
_cell.length_b   1.000
_cell.length_c   1.000
_cell.angle_alpha   90.00
_cell.angle_beta   90.00
_cell.angle_gamma   90.00
#
_symmetry.space_group_name_H-M   'P 1'
#
loop_
_entity.id
_entity.type
_entity.pdbx_description
1 polymer ?
#
loop_
_entity_poly.entity_id
_entity_poly.type
_entity_poly.pdbx_seq_one_letter_code
_entity_poly.pdbx_strand_id
1 'polypeptide(L)'
;MAQAAEDRGAHPILLTPVAAITCSGGTAVGNRGFLTETAAAGTATATPVIDLHKLSYTLYNTLKLCPNNGDYTQGAVGAFFCNDHTHFEAAGADKIAGIVTKALRTGKFPWRAISGS
;
A
#
# COMPACT_ATOMS: atom_id res chain seq x y z
N MET A 1 -8.03 16.43 4.58
CA MET A 1 -6.57 16.67 4.45
C MET A 1 -6.14 16.91 3.01
N ALA A 2 -6.63 16.16 2.01
CA ALA A 2 -6.26 16.36 0.61
C ALA A 2 -6.47 17.81 0.12
N GLN A 3 -7.68 18.36 0.28
CA GLN A 3 -7.97 19.75 -0.05
C GLN A 3 -7.02 20.74 0.64
N ALA A 4 -6.81 20.59 1.94
CA ALA A 4 -5.91 21.48 2.69
C ALA A 4 -4.44 21.40 2.23
N ALA A 5 -4.01 20.28 1.63
CA ALA A 5 -2.68 20.15 1.02
C ALA A 5 -2.64 20.84 -0.35
N GLU A 6 -3.68 20.70 -1.16
CA GLU A 6 -3.85 21.39 -2.44
C GLU A 6 -3.91 22.90 -2.28
N ASP A 7 -4.64 23.39 -1.27
CA ASP A 7 -4.73 24.82 -0.91
C ASP A 7 -3.35 25.41 -0.55
N ARG A 8 -2.39 24.55 -0.17
CA ARG A 8 -0.99 24.90 0.12
C ARG A 8 -0.05 24.65 -1.07
N GLY A 9 -0.59 24.39 -2.25
CA GLY A 9 0.17 24.15 -3.48
C GLY A 9 0.79 22.76 -3.61
N ALA A 10 0.43 21.80 -2.74
CA ALA A 10 0.89 20.42 -2.85
C ALA A 10 0.02 19.62 -3.84
N HIS A 11 0.55 18.47 -4.30
CA HIS A 11 -0.17 17.52 -5.14
C HIS A 11 -0.35 16.21 -4.38
N PRO A 12 -1.41 16.06 -3.56
CA PRO A 12 -1.59 14.88 -2.75
C PRO A 12 -1.87 13.65 -3.62
N ILE A 13 -1.55 12.48 -3.06
CA ILE A 13 -1.96 11.18 -3.58
C ILE A 13 -2.44 10.40 -2.36
N LEU A 14 -3.65 9.83 -2.46
CA LEU A 14 -4.22 9.02 -1.39
C LEU A 14 -3.83 7.56 -1.59
N LEU A 15 -3.58 6.86 -0.48
CA LEU A 15 -3.31 5.44 -0.46
C LEU A 15 -4.43 4.74 0.29
N THR A 16 -5.01 3.69 -0.28
CA THR A 16 -5.82 2.77 0.55
C THR A 16 -4.91 2.09 1.58
N PRO A 17 -5.44 1.64 2.74
CA PRO A 17 -4.64 0.88 3.69
C PRO A 17 -4.04 -0.37 3.04
N VAL A 18 -2.80 -0.71 3.41
CA VAL A 18 -2.21 -2.00 3.03
C VAL A 18 -3.09 -3.15 3.53
N ALA A 19 -3.13 -4.26 2.79
CA ALA A 19 -3.71 -5.49 3.28
C ALA A 19 -2.83 -6.05 4.41
N ALA A 20 -3.46 -6.58 5.46
CA ALA A 20 -2.75 -7.50 6.35
C ALA A 20 -2.62 -8.86 5.64
N ILE A 21 -1.65 -9.68 6.02
CA ILE A 21 -1.54 -11.01 5.44
C ILE A 21 -2.70 -11.88 5.94
N THR A 22 -3.52 -12.36 5.02
CA THR A 22 -4.62 -13.30 5.29
C THR A 22 -4.68 -14.26 4.13
N CYS A 23 -4.66 -15.55 4.44
CA CYS A 23 -4.63 -16.61 3.44
C CYS A 23 -6.03 -17.23 3.27
N SER A 24 -6.45 -17.37 2.02
CA SER A 24 -7.49 -18.30 1.61
C SER A 24 -6.80 -19.43 0.86
N GLY A 25 -6.56 -20.54 1.57
CA GLY A 25 -5.67 -21.61 1.11
C GLY A 25 -4.26 -21.08 0.84
N GLY A 26 -3.76 -21.29 -0.38
CA GLY A 26 -2.44 -20.82 -0.81
C GLY A 26 -2.38 -19.36 -1.29
N THR A 27 -3.46 -18.59 -1.16
CA THR A 27 -3.59 -17.26 -1.78
C THR A 27 -3.81 -16.18 -0.74
N ALA A 28 -3.03 -15.10 -0.81
CA ALA A 28 -3.25 -13.89 -0.03
C ALA A 28 -4.46 -13.12 -0.56
N VAL A 29 -5.37 -12.73 0.33
CA VAL A 29 -6.62 -12.01 0.02
C VAL A 29 -6.74 -10.71 0.80
N GLY A 30 -7.54 -9.78 0.28
CA GLY A 30 -7.80 -8.51 0.93
C GLY A 30 -8.68 -8.63 2.19
N ASN A 31 -8.30 -7.93 3.27
CA ASN A 31 -8.93 -8.10 4.60
C ASN A 31 -9.01 -6.80 5.44
N ARG A 32 -9.03 -5.62 4.82
CA ARG A 32 -9.05 -4.31 5.49
C ARG A 32 -10.11 -3.40 4.87
N GLY A 33 -10.74 -2.58 5.72
CA GLY A 33 -11.75 -1.58 5.32
C GLY A 33 -11.14 -0.24 4.91
N PHE A 34 -11.98 0.81 4.89
CA PHE A 34 -11.62 2.17 4.46
C PHE A 34 -11.24 2.33 2.97
N LEU A 35 -11.55 1.31 2.15
CA LEU A 35 -11.29 1.35 0.71
C LEU A 35 -12.25 2.32 0.01
N THR A 36 -13.54 2.19 0.30
CA THR A 36 -14.59 3.04 -0.29
C THR A 36 -14.46 4.47 0.17
N GLU A 37 -14.16 4.68 1.45
CA GLU A 37 -13.98 5.99 2.06
C GLU A 37 -12.77 6.73 1.45
N THR A 38 -11.66 6.03 1.24
CA THR A 38 -10.48 6.60 0.58
C THR A 38 -10.78 6.93 -0.89
N ALA A 39 -11.48 6.04 -1.61
CA ALA A 39 -11.89 6.28 -2.98
C ALA A 39 -12.89 7.45 -3.11
N ALA A 40 -13.83 7.55 -2.16
CA ALA A 40 -14.80 8.64 -2.09
C ALA A 40 -14.09 9.97 -1.80
N ALA A 41 -13.12 9.98 -0.87
CA ALA A 41 -12.30 11.16 -0.59
C ALA A 41 -11.52 11.60 -1.84
N GLY A 42 -10.89 10.66 -2.55
CA GLY A 42 -10.18 10.97 -3.80
C GLY A 42 -11.09 11.54 -4.89
N THR A 43 -12.30 10.98 -5.03
CA THR A 43 -13.30 11.52 -5.97
C THR A 43 -13.73 12.93 -5.58
N ALA A 44 -14.01 13.17 -4.29
CA ALA A 44 -14.52 14.45 -3.80
C ALA A 44 -13.53 15.60 -3.97
N THR A 45 -12.22 15.32 -3.92
CA THR A 45 -11.16 16.33 -4.09
C THR A 45 -10.43 16.23 -5.42
N ALA A 46 -10.90 15.40 -6.35
CA ALA A 46 -10.17 15.06 -7.58
C ALA A 46 -8.71 14.62 -7.35
N THR A 47 -8.41 14.08 -6.15
CA THR A 47 -7.10 13.62 -5.76
C THR A 47 -6.89 12.18 -6.22
N PRO A 48 -5.77 11.86 -6.89
CA PRO A 48 -5.49 10.50 -7.31
C PRO A 48 -5.38 9.51 -6.14
N VAL A 49 -5.87 8.29 -6.35
CA VAL A 49 -5.84 7.20 -5.35
C VAL A 49 -5.01 6.03 -5.87
N ILE A 50 -4.07 5.54 -5.08
CA ILE A 50 -3.43 4.24 -5.29
C ILE A 50 -4.15 3.20 -4.44
N ASP A 51 -4.64 2.15 -5.08
CA ASP A 51 -5.17 0.96 -4.41
C ASP A 51 -4.02 0.09 -3.87
N LEU A 52 -3.39 0.57 -2.81
CA LEU A 52 -2.27 -0.10 -2.15
C LEU A 52 -2.74 -1.39 -1.45
N HIS A 53 -4.00 -1.47 -1.04
CA HIS A 53 -4.64 -2.70 -0.58
C HIS A 53 -4.51 -3.83 -1.60
N LYS A 54 -4.95 -3.59 -2.83
CA LYS A 54 -4.83 -4.58 -3.92
C LYS A 54 -3.39 -4.88 -4.29
N LEU A 55 -2.56 -3.85 -4.40
CA LEU A 55 -1.16 -4.03 -4.76
C LEU A 55 -0.41 -4.84 -3.70
N SER A 56 -0.70 -4.64 -2.42
CA SER A 56 -0.04 -5.34 -1.32
C SER A 56 -0.38 -6.84 -1.27
N TYR A 57 -1.67 -7.23 -1.31
CA TYR A 57 -1.97 -8.68 -1.34
C TYR A 57 -1.51 -9.35 -2.65
N THR A 58 -1.43 -8.60 -3.76
CA THR A 58 -0.83 -9.11 -5.01
C THR A 58 0.67 -9.35 -4.86
N LEU A 59 1.39 -8.45 -4.18
CA LEU A 59 2.79 -8.63 -3.82
C LEU A 59 2.97 -9.87 -2.94
N TYR A 60 2.14 -10.05 -1.91
CA TYR A 60 2.24 -11.22 -1.02
C TYR A 60 2.07 -12.54 -1.79
N ASN A 61 1.20 -12.58 -2.80
CA ASN A 61 1.05 -13.73 -3.71
C ASN A 61 2.26 -13.98 -4.61
N THR A 62 2.95 -12.90 -5.02
CA THR A 62 4.21 -12.99 -5.77
C THR A 62 5.33 -13.55 -4.89
N LEU A 63 5.37 -13.11 -3.62
CA LEU A 63 6.35 -13.54 -2.62
C LEU A 63 6.01 -14.89 -1.97
N LYS A 64 4.87 -15.50 -2.29
CA LYS A 64 4.41 -16.79 -1.74
C LYS A 64 4.31 -16.79 -0.20
N LEU A 65 3.76 -15.71 0.36
CA LEU A 65 3.53 -15.60 1.81
C LEU A 65 2.31 -16.41 2.31
N CYS A 66 1.59 -17.07 1.40
CA CYS A 66 0.51 -18.00 1.70
C CYS A 66 0.81 -19.38 1.07
N PRO A 67 0.39 -20.48 1.73
CA PRO A 67 -0.16 -20.51 3.09
C PRO A 67 0.90 -20.13 4.13
N ASN A 68 0.47 -19.63 5.28
CA ASN A 68 1.33 -19.49 6.44
C ASN A 68 0.60 -20.00 7.70
N ASN A 69 1.37 -20.31 8.73
CA ASN A 69 0.90 -20.82 10.01
C ASN A 69 0.61 -19.71 11.04
N GLY A 70 0.63 -18.44 10.63
CA GLY A 70 0.46 -17.30 11.52
C GLY A 70 1.65 -17.03 12.44
N ASP A 71 2.83 -17.59 12.17
CA ASP A 71 4.05 -17.31 12.91
C ASP A 71 4.83 -16.15 12.27
N TYR A 72 4.87 -15.02 12.98
CA TYR A 72 5.54 -13.78 12.56
C TYR A 72 6.95 -13.66 13.15
N THR A 73 7.44 -14.67 13.88
CA THR A 73 8.78 -14.65 14.47
C THR A 73 9.85 -15.27 13.57
N GLN A 74 9.44 -15.95 12.50
CA GLN A 74 10.33 -16.68 11.62
C GLN A 74 9.82 -16.75 10.17
N GLY A 75 10.69 -17.23 9.27
CA GLY A 75 10.38 -17.49 7.88
C GLY A 75 10.07 -16.22 7.07
N ALA A 76 9.49 -16.41 5.88
CA ALA A 76 9.20 -15.30 4.97
C ALA A 76 8.17 -14.30 5.52
N VAL A 77 7.23 -14.78 6.37
CA VAL A 77 6.25 -13.91 7.03
C VAL A 77 6.93 -13.05 8.09
N GLY A 78 7.71 -13.64 9.00
CA GLY A 78 8.45 -12.88 10.01
C GLY A 78 9.58 -11.99 9.47
N ALA A 79 10.11 -12.29 8.28
CA ALA A 79 11.04 -11.39 7.59
C ALA A 79 10.34 -10.17 6.94
N PHE A 80 9.02 -10.22 6.79
CA PHE A 80 8.24 -9.17 6.12
C PHE A 80 7.43 -8.33 7.10
N PHE A 81 6.86 -8.95 8.12
CA PHE A 81 5.97 -8.32 9.09
C PHE A 81 6.56 -8.39 10.49
N CYS A 82 6.38 -7.31 11.27
CA CYS A 82 6.65 -7.33 12.69
C CYS A 82 5.70 -8.30 13.41
N ASN A 83 6.11 -8.79 14.57
CA ASN A 83 5.32 -9.70 15.42
C ASN A 83 4.09 -9.06 16.09
N ASP A 84 3.66 -7.88 15.64
CA ASP A 84 2.37 -7.26 16.01
C ASP A 84 1.29 -7.45 14.93
N HIS A 85 1.62 -8.21 13.88
CA HIS A 85 0.73 -8.62 12.79
C HIS A 85 0.18 -7.44 11.96
N THR A 86 0.77 -6.25 12.09
CA THR A 86 0.28 -5.03 11.42
C THR A 86 1.39 -4.24 10.77
N HIS A 87 2.52 -4.05 11.45
CA HIS A 87 3.66 -3.30 10.93
C HIS A 87 4.58 -4.17 10.08
N PHE A 88 5.36 -3.52 9.24
CA PHE A 88 6.36 -4.20 8.42
C PHE A 88 7.72 -4.17 9.10
N GLU A 89 8.46 -5.26 8.96
CA GLU A 89 9.92 -5.21 9.10
C GLU A 89 10.50 -4.30 8.01
N ALA A 90 11.75 -3.85 8.19
CA ALA A 90 12.41 -2.97 7.22
C ALA A 90 12.37 -3.54 5.78
N ALA A 91 12.62 -4.84 5.63
CA ALA A 91 12.56 -5.51 4.34
C ALA A 91 11.14 -5.51 3.73
N GLY A 92 10.10 -5.69 4.54
CA GLY A 92 8.71 -5.60 4.10
C GLY A 92 8.34 -4.17 3.68
N ALA A 93 8.75 -3.19 4.48
CA ALA A 93 8.55 -1.76 4.20
C ALA A 93 9.21 -1.36 2.87
N ASP A 94 10.43 -1.82 2.58
CA ASP A 94 11.12 -1.58 1.31
C ASP A 94 10.36 -2.14 0.11
N LYS A 95 9.78 -3.34 0.23
CA LYS A 95 8.96 -3.91 -0.86
C LYS A 95 7.67 -3.11 -1.08
N ILE A 96 7.03 -2.65 -0.01
CA ILE A 96 5.83 -1.80 -0.09
C ILE A 96 6.17 -0.43 -0.69
N ALA A 97 7.30 0.18 -0.31
CA ALA A 97 7.79 1.40 -0.92
C ALA A 97 8.03 1.21 -2.44
N GLY A 98 8.61 0.07 -2.82
CA GLY A 98 8.83 -0.28 -4.23
C GLY A 98 7.54 -0.36 -5.06
N ILE A 99 6.46 -0.95 -4.54
CA ILE A 99 5.18 -0.99 -5.26
C ILE A 99 4.53 0.40 -5.34
N VAL A 100 4.68 1.25 -4.32
CA VAL A 100 4.23 2.64 -4.36
C VAL A 100 5.02 3.40 -5.43
N THR A 101 6.36 3.40 -5.39
CA THR A 101 7.20 4.05 -6.41
C THR A 101 6.87 3.58 -7.83
N LYS A 102 6.62 2.27 -8.01
CA LYS A 102 6.20 1.74 -9.31
C LYS A 102 4.84 2.30 -9.73
N ALA A 103 3.84 2.25 -8.85
CA ALA A 103 2.52 2.79 -9.11
C ALA A 103 2.59 4.26 -9.50
N LEU A 104 3.37 5.05 -8.77
CA LEU A 104 3.66 6.45 -9.06
C LEU A 104 4.23 6.63 -10.48
N ARG A 105 5.28 5.90 -10.85
CA ARG A 105 5.90 6.00 -12.19
C ARG A 105 4.99 5.59 -13.33
N THR A 106 4.17 4.55 -13.14
CA THR A 106 3.32 3.99 -14.21
C THR A 106 1.96 4.64 -14.29
N GLY A 107 1.51 5.27 -13.20
CA GLY A 107 0.23 5.97 -13.15
C GLY A 107 0.29 7.31 -13.85
N LYS A 108 -0.85 7.79 -14.30
CA LYS A 108 -1.02 9.15 -14.85
C LYS A 108 -1.10 10.19 -13.73
N PHE A 109 -0.17 10.13 -12.78
CA PHE A 109 -0.07 11.14 -11.73
C PHE A 109 0.70 12.35 -12.29
N PRO A 110 0.26 13.59 -12.04
CA PRO A 110 0.97 14.78 -12.49
C PRO A 110 2.29 14.93 -11.70
N TRP A 111 3.33 14.22 -12.12
CA TRP A 111 4.69 14.47 -11.68
C TRP A 111 5.19 15.73 -12.38
N ARG A 112 4.92 16.92 -11.83
CA ARG A 112 5.83 18.02 -12.09
C ARG A 112 7.12 17.64 -11.37
N ALA A 113 8.13 17.24 -12.13
CA ALA A 113 9.49 17.15 -11.63
C ALA A 113 9.74 18.42 -10.80
N ILE A 114 10.23 18.25 -9.58
CA ILE A 114 10.78 19.35 -8.81
C ILE A 114 11.98 19.83 -9.65
N SER A 115 11.72 20.75 -10.58
CA SER A 115 12.77 21.49 -11.26
C SER A 115 13.44 22.30 -10.16
N GLY A 116 14.64 21.86 -9.78
CA GLY A 116 15.51 22.59 -8.86
C GLY A 116 15.53 24.07 -9.26
N SER A 117 15.20 24.89 -8.28
CA SER A 117 15.42 26.34 -8.32
C SER A 117 16.87 26.62 -8.00
#